data_AF-A0A917JI84-F1
#
_entry.id   AF-A0A917JI84-F1
#
_cell.length_a   1.000
_cell.length_b   1.000
_cell.length_c   1.000
_cell.angle_alpha   90.00
_cell.angle_beta   90.00
_cell.angle_gamma   90.00
#
_symmetry.space_group_name_H-M   'P 1'
#
loop_
_entity.id
_entity.type
_entity.pdbx_description
1 polymer ?
#
loop_
_entity_poly.entity_id
_entity_poly.type
_entity_poly.pdbx_seq_one_letter_code
_entity_poly.pdbx_strand_id
1 'polypeptide(L)'
;MTNEELDQLVRDYEGLFYRVLQRCGTFPGQAAYEDELQELRLLFFLRAQQYETRGLFEMENDVTYLFRHLLWRLVDGKRKKVVETYGNGEELFLYLAEEESLYEEVELLDQLNAFYKQLSQKDQKKCQALLSDETLPRQSRSRYRNYFYKHFKTFFKNL
;
A
#
# COMPACT_ATOMS: atom_id res chain seq x y z
N MET A 1 -28.35 -6.98 5.84
CA MET A 1 -28.27 -5.51 5.97
C MET A 1 -29.15 -4.86 4.93
N THR A 2 -29.59 -3.62 5.18
CA THR A 2 -30.23 -2.81 4.12
C THR A 2 -29.19 -2.30 3.13
N ASN A 3 -29.63 -1.91 1.93
CA ASN A 3 -28.71 -1.34 0.93
C ASN A 3 -28.06 -0.04 1.41
N GLU A 4 -28.80 0.80 2.14
CA GLU A 4 -28.26 2.05 2.71
C GLU A 4 -27.17 1.77 3.75
N GLU A 5 -27.33 0.74 4.58
CA GLU A 5 -26.30 0.30 5.53
C GLU A 5 -25.06 -0.23 4.83
N LEU A 6 -25.23 -0.98 3.73
CA LEU A 6 -24.10 -1.49 2.94
C LEU A 6 -23.33 -0.37 2.25
N ASP A 7 -24.03 0.60 1.67
CA ASP A 7 -23.41 1.77 1.03
C ASP A 7 -22.62 2.60 2.05
N GLN A 8 -23.17 2.78 3.26
CA GLN A 8 -22.46 3.46 4.33
C GLN A 8 -21.23 2.66 4.78
N LEU A 9 -21.34 1.34 4.88
CA LEU A 9 -20.22 0.48 5.25
C LEU A 9 -19.09 0.52 4.21
N VAL A 10 -19.42 0.54 2.91
CA VAL A 10 -18.44 0.72 1.84
C VAL A 10 -17.70 2.05 2.00
N ARG A 11 -18.43 3.14 2.31
CA ARG A 11 -17.83 4.47 2.56
C ARG A 11 -16.90 4.46 3.78
N ASP A 12 -17.33 3.85 4.87
CA ASP A 12 -16.54 3.76 6.11
C ASP A 12 -15.21 3.04 5.89
N TYR A 13 -15.17 2.09 4.95
CA TYR A 13 -13.99 1.30 4.60
C TYR A 13 -13.19 1.85 3.42
N GLU A 14 -13.48 3.05 2.88
CA GLU A 14 -12.70 3.61 1.76
C GLU A 14 -11.19 3.71 2.07
N GLY A 15 -10.84 4.07 3.30
CA GLY A 15 -9.44 4.11 3.74
C GLY A 15 -8.73 2.75 3.67
N LEU A 16 -9.48 1.64 3.70
CA LEU A 16 -8.94 0.31 3.43
C LEU A 16 -8.65 0.12 1.93
N PHE A 17 -9.56 0.53 1.06
CA PHE A 17 -9.41 0.39 -0.39
C PHE A 17 -8.20 1.16 -0.91
N TYR A 18 -8.01 2.40 -0.43
CA TYR A 18 -6.83 3.18 -0.78
C TYR A 18 -5.52 2.51 -0.37
N ARG A 19 -5.49 1.86 0.80
CA ARG A 19 -4.32 1.08 1.24
C ARG A 19 -4.08 -0.14 0.37
N VAL A 20 -5.13 -0.82 -0.09
CA VAL A 20 -5.01 -1.95 -1.01
C VAL A 20 -4.45 -1.49 -2.36
N LEU A 21 -4.98 -0.41 -2.93
CA LEU A 21 -4.49 0.15 -4.20
C LEU A 21 -3.02 0.59 -4.10
N GLN A 22 -2.65 1.27 -3.00
CA GLN A 22 -1.26 1.63 -2.74
C GLN A 22 -0.35 0.40 -2.67
N ARG A 23 -0.79 -0.67 -2.01
CA ARG A 23 -0.04 -1.93 -1.96
C ARG A 23 0.14 -2.53 -3.35
N CYS A 24 -0.85 -2.40 -4.23
CA CYS A 24 -0.80 -2.81 -5.63
C CYS A 24 -0.09 -1.81 -6.58
N GLY A 25 0.60 -0.79 -6.06
CA GLY A 25 1.29 0.21 -6.88
C GLY A 25 0.35 1.08 -7.73
N THR A 26 -0.95 1.13 -7.38
CA THR A 26 -1.97 1.84 -8.16
C THR A 26 -2.33 3.17 -7.49
N PHE A 27 -2.10 4.27 -8.19
CA PHE A 27 -2.16 5.63 -7.65
C PHE A 27 -3.14 6.54 -8.42
N PRO A 28 -3.69 7.59 -7.78
CA PRO A 28 -4.56 8.54 -8.45
C PRO A 28 -3.91 9.15 -9.71
N GLY A 29 -4.67 9.22 -10.80
CA GLY A 29 -4.22 9.71 -12.10
C GLY A 29 -3.72 8.63 -13.07
N GLN A 30 -3.55 7.39 -12.61
CA GLN A 30 -3.36 6.24 -13.50
C GLN A 30 -4.71 5.80 -14.09
N ALA A 31 -4.71 5.32 -15.34
CA ALA A 31 -5.93 4.91 -16.03
C ALA A 31 -6.69 3.81 -15.28
N ALA A 32 -5.98 2.89 -14.63
CA ALA A 32 -6.57 1.78 -13.89
C ALA A 32 -7.13 2.17 -12.51
N TYR A 33 -6.83 3.37 -11.99
CA TYR A 33 -7.11 3.71 -10.59
C TYR A 33 -8.60 3.67 -10.24
N GLU A 34 -9.44 4.36 -11.02
CA GLU A 34 -10.88 4.42 -10.75
C GLU A 34 -11.55 3.07 -10.96
N ASP A 35 -11.11 2.31 -11.97
CA ASP A 35 -11.63 0.98 -12.25
C ASP A 35 -11.30 0.00 -11.12
N GLU A 36 -10.05 -0.02 -10.65
CA GLU A 36 -9.64 -0.89 -9.53
C GLU A 36 -10.27 -0.46 -8.20
N LEU A 37 -10.44 0.85 -7.97
CA LEU A 37 -11.16 1.35 -6.79
C LEU A 37 -12.62 0.90 -6.80
N GLN A 38 -13.27 0.97 -7.97
CA GLN A 38 -14.64 0.50 -8.13
C GLN A 38 -14.75 -1.02 -7.95
N GLU A 39 -13.78 -1.78 -8.46
CA GLU A 39 -13.71 -3.23 -8.27
C GLU A 39 -13.59 -3.60 -6.79
N LEU A 40 -12.76 -2.89 -6.02
CA LEU A 40 -12.64 -3.07 -4.57
C LEU A 40 -13.95 -2.77 -3.82
N ARG A 41 -14.64 -1.68 -4.18
CA ARG A 41 -15.95 -1.34 -3.61
C ARG A 41 -16.97 -2.46 -3.86
N LEU A 42 -17.02 -2.98 -5.08
CA LEU A 42 -17.93 -4.08 -5.46
C LEU A 42 -17.59 -5.39 -4.74
N LEU A 43 -16.30 -5.75 -4.68
CA LEU A 43 -15.85 -6.95 -3.96
C LEU A 43 -16.20 -6.89 -2.48
N PHE A 44 -16.00 -5.73 -1.85
CA PHE A 44 -16.36 -5.51 -0.47
C PHE A 44 -17.89 -5.56 -0.27
N PHE A 45 -18.65 -4.87 -1.13
CA PHE A 45 -20.11 -4.88 -1.08
C PHE A 45 -20.68 -6.29 -1.18
N LEU A 46 -20.26 -7.08 -2.18
CA LEU A 46 -20.73 -8.45 -2.39
C LEU A 46 -20.39 -9.38 -1.23
N ARG A 47 -19.29 -9.10 -0.52
CA ARG A 47 -18.91 -9.83 0.68
C ARG A 47 -19.79 -9.43 1.86
N ALA A 48 -19.95 -8.14 2.11
CA ALA A 48 -20.74 -7.62 3.22
C ALA A 48 -22.24 -7.97 3.07
N GLN A 49 -22.76 -8.02 1.85
CA GLN A 49 -24.15 -8.38 1.55
C GLN A 49 -24.55 -9.77 2.08
N GLN A 50 -23.58 -10.67 2.28
CA GLN A 50 -23.82 -12.02 2.80
C GLN A 50 -24.22 -12.02 4.29
N TYR A 51 -24.10 -10.88 4.97
CA TYR A 51 -24.33 -10.75 6.40
C TYR A 51 -25.64 -10.00 6.71
N GLU A 52 -26.38 -10.50 7.70
CA GLU A 52 -27.64 -9.90 8.13
C GLU A 52 -27.42 -8.52 8.77
N THR A 53 -26.35 -8.35 9.53
CA THR A 53 -26.03 -7.11 10.24
C THR A 53 -24.55 -6.74 10.09
N ARG A 54 -24.26 -5.45 10.24
CA ARG A 54 -22.88 -4.93 10.25
C ARG A 54 -22.03 -5.58 11.33
N GLY A 55 -22.58 -5.78 12.53
CA GLY A 55 -21.84 -6.37 13.64
C GLY A 55 -21.39 -7.81 13.36
N LEU A 56 -22.23 -8.61 12.71
CA LEU A 56 -21.84 -9.97 12.29
C LEU A 56 -20.73 -9.93 11.23
N PHE A 57 -20.83 -9.01 10.27
CA PHE A 57 -19.78 -8.82 9.27
C PHE A 57 -18.44 -8.45 9.93
N GLU A 58 -18.41 -7.42 10.78
CA GLU A 58 -17.19 -6.92 11.42
C GLU A 58 -16.57 -7.94 12.39
N MET A 59 -17.39 -8.79 13.02
CA MET A 59 -16.92 -9.86 13.90
C MET A 59 -16.17 -10.95 13.13
N GLU A 60 -16.68 -11.36 11.96
CA GLU A 60 -16.04 -12.40 11.13
C GLU A 60 -14.98 -11.85 10.18
N ASN A 61 -15.00 -10.55 9.92
CA ASN A 61 -14.14 -9.89 8.93
C ASN A 61 -13.37 -8.75 9.58
N ASP A 62 -12.33 -9.10 10.33
CA ASP A 62 -11.41 -8.10 10.84
C ASP A 62 -10.70 -7.35 9.71
N VAL A 63 -10.21 -6.15 10.01
CA VAL A 63 -9.60 -5.25 9.02
C VAL A 63 -8.37 -5.88 8.35
N THR A 64 -7.59 -6.69 9.07
CA THR A 64 -6.38 -7.34 8.53
C THR A 64 -6.77 -8.43 7.55
N TYR A 65 -7.78 -9.22 7.89
CA TYR A 65 -8.35 -10.22 6.99
C TYR A 65 -8.92 -9.56 5.73
N LEU A 66 -9.73 -8.51 5.89
CA LEU A 66 -10.33 -7.77 4.77
C LEU A 66 -9.27 -7.18 3.84
N PHE A 67 -8.21 -6.59 4.40
CA PHE A 67 -7.07 -6.11 3.63
C PHE A 67 -6.48 -7.20 2.74
N ARG A 68 -6.14 -8.35 3.33
CA ARG A 68 -5.56 -9.48 2.60
C ARG A 68 -6.53 -10.02 1.56
N HIS A 69 -7.80 -10.19 1.91
CA HIS A 69 -8.82 -10.71 1.01
C HIS A 69 -8.95 -9.84 -0.25
N LEU A 70 -9.11 -8.53 -0.07
CA LEU A 70 -9.23 -7.58 -1.17
C LEU A 70 -7.96 -7.50 -2.01
N LEU A 71 -6.79 -7.46 -1.37
CA LEU A 71 -5.50 -7.46 -2.05
C LEU A 71 -5.36 -8.68 -2.96
N TRP A 72 -5.59 -9.89 -2.44
CA TRP A 72 -5.46 -11.12 -3.21
C TRP A 72 -6.46 -11.17 -4.37
N ARG A 73 -7.69 -10.69 -4.17
CA ARG A 73 -8.70 -10.65 -5.24
C ARG A 73 -8.29 -9.72 -6.37
N LEU A 74 -7.77 -8.54 -6.05
CA LEU A 74 -7.31 -7.58 -7.05
C LEU A 74 -6.10 -8.11 -7.82
N VAL A 75 -5.11 -8.68 -7.12
CA VAL A 75 -3.93 -9.30 -7.73
C VAL A 75 -4.30 -10.48 -8.63
N ASP A 76 -5.20 -11.35 -8.20
CA ASP A 76 -5.67 -12.45 -9.05
C ASP A 76 -6.42 -11.95 -10.29
N GLY A 77 -7.19 -10.86 -10.16
CA GLY A 77 -7.82 -10.18 -11.29
C GLY A 77 -6.79 -9.66 -12.30
N LYS A 78 -5.72 -9.01 -11.82
CA LYS A 78 -4.61 -8.56 -12.66
C LYS A 78 -3.93 -9.73 -13.36
N ARG A 79 -3.56 -10.78 -12.63
CA ARG A 79 -2.94 -11.99 -13.20
C ARG A 79 -3.77 -12.60 -14.31
N LYS A 80 -5.10 -12.69 -14.14
CA LYS A 80 -5.99 -13.20 -15.19
C LYS A 80 -6.01 -12.32 -16.43
N LYS A 81 -6.16 -11.00 -16.26
CA LYS A 81 -6.10 -10.04 -17.38
C LYS A 81 -4.77 -10.12 -18.12
N VAL A 82 -3.66 -10.29 -17.39
CA VAL A 82 -2.32 -10.39 -17.97
C VAL A 82 -2.16 -11.69 -18.76
N VAL A 83 -2.63 -12.83 -18.22
CA VAL A 83 -2.66 -14.11 -18.96
C VAL A 83 -3.53 -14.03 -20.21
N GLU A 84 -4.68 -13.36 -20.13
CA GLU A 84 -5.55 -13.12 -21.30
C GLU A 84 -4.90 -12.23 -22.35
N THR A 85 -4.08 -11.26 -21.93
CA THR A 85 -3.44 -10.28 -22.81
C THR A 85 -2.15 -10.79 -23.46
N TYR A 86 -1.29 -11.45 -22.69
CA TYR A 86 0.06 -11.85 -23.10
C TYR A 86 0.23 -13.38 -23.26
N GLY A 87 -0.78 -14.18 -22.90
CA GLY A 87 -0.67 -15.64 -22.85
C GLY A 87 0.33 -16.13 -21.79
N ASN A 88 0.75 -17.39 -21.91
CA ASN A 88 1.71 -18.02 -20.97
C ASN A 88 3.18 -17.88 -21.43
N GLY A 89 3.50 -16.87 -22.24
CA GLY A 89 4.81 -16.69 -22.88
C GLY A 89 5.83 -15.91 -22.04
N GLU A 90 7.00 -15.63 -22.63
CA GLU A 90 8.08 -14.84 -21.99
C GLU A 90 7.65 -13.41 -21.59
N GLU A 91 6.71 -12.80 -22.30
CA GLU A 91 6.17 -11.48 -21.95
C GLU A 91 5.44 -11.47 -20.60
N LEU A 92 4.77 -12.56 -20.23
CA LEU A 92 4.15 -12.72 -18.91
C LEU A 92 5.21 -12.75 -17.80
N PHE A 93 6.35 -13.42 -18.03
CA PHE A 93 7.43 -13.49 -17.06
C PHE A 93 8.10 -12.12 -16.83
N LEU A 94 8.28 -11.34 -17.89
CA LEU A 94 8.82 -9.98 -17.78
C LEU A 94 7.87 -9.06 -17.03
N TYR A 95 6.57 -9.11 -17.34
CA TYR A 95 5.55 -8.33 -16.63
C TYR A 95 5.49 -8.68 -15.13
N LEU A 96 5.49 -9.97 -14.78
CA LEU A 96 5.43 -10.39 -13.38
C LEU A 96 6.67 -9.95 -12.58
N ALA A 97 7.85 -9.99 -13.20
CA ALA A 97 9.09 -9.51 -12.58
C ALA A 97 9.05 -7.99 -12.32
N GLU A 98 8.46 -7.21 -13.23
CA GLU A 98 8.26 -5.76 -13.02
C GLU A 98 7.25 -5.47 -11.90
N GLU A 99 6.14 -6.19 -11.83
CA GLU A 99 5.18 -6.02 -10.73
C GLU A 99 5.79 -6.36 -9.36
N GLU A 100 6.54 -7.45 -9.24
CA GLU A 100 7.17 -7.86 -7.97
C GLU A 100 8.14 -6.77 -7.48
N SER A 101 8.90 -6.15 -8.38
CA SER A 101 9.77 -5.02 -8.06
C SER A 101 8.99 -3.82 -7.49
N LEU A 102 7.77 -3.55 -7.97
CA LEU A 102 6.93 -2.47 -7.44
C LEU A 102 6.43 -2.78 -6.02
N TYR A 103 6.07 -4.04 -5.72
CA TYR A 103 5.67 -4.45 -4.37
C TYR A 103 6.82 -4.32 -3.37
N GLU A 104 8.05 -4.63 -3.77
CA GLU A 104 9.24 -4.43 -2.93
C GLU A 104 9.48 -2.94 -2.65
N GLU A 105 9.29 -2.07 -3.63
CA GLU A 105 9.44 -0.62 -3.48
C GLU A 105 8.40 -0.04 -2.50
N VAL A 106 7.13 -0.45 -2.61
CA VAL A 106 6.08 0.00 -1.68
C VAL A 106 6.36 -0.45 -0.24
N GLU A 107 6.81 -1.69 -0.05
CA GLU A 107 7.15 -2.21 1.28
C GLU A 107 8.34 -1.46 1.89
N LEU A 108 9.35 -1.15 1.07
CA LEU A 108 10.47 -0.30 1.48
C LEU A 108 9.99 1.10 1.89
N LEU A 109 9.06 1.71 1.13
CA LEU A 109 8.50 3.03 1.46
C LEU A 109 7.74 3.01 2.78
N ASP A 110 6.97 1.96 3.06
CA ASP A 110 6.27 1.80 4.34
C ASP A 110 7.26 1.64 5.51
N GLN A 111 8.32 0.85 5.34
CA GLN A 111 9.40 0.71 6.32
C GLN A 111 10.13 2.04 6.57
N LEU A 112 10.40 2.81 5.50
CA LEU A 112 10.99 4.15 5.59
C LEU A 112 10.07 5.13 6.30
N ASN A 113 8.77 5.07 6.06
CA ASN A 113 7.79 5.93 6.72
C ASN A 113 7.67 5.59 8.22
N ALA A 114 7.67 4.30 8.57
CA ALA A 114 7.71 3.83 9.95
C ALA A 114 8.97 4.32 10.68
N PHE A 115 10.14 4.19 10.04
CA PHE A 115 11.40 4.73 10.56
C PHE A 115 11.30 6.25 10.79
N TYR A 116 10.82 7.00 9.80
CA TYR A 116 10.72 8.47 9.89
C TYR A 116 9.81 8.94 11.03
N LYS A 117 8.70 8.23 11.29
CA LYS A 117 7.79 8.54 12.40
C LYS A 117 8.39 8.31 13.79
N GLN A 118 9.39 7.42 13.91
CA GLN A 118 10.10 7.18 15.17
C GLN A 118 11.19 8.23 15.48
N LEU A 119 11.58 9.03 14.48
CA LEU A 119 12.56 10.08 14.67
C LEU A 119 12.00 11.23 15.51
N SER A 120 12.85 11.84 16.33
CA SER A 120 12.50 13.09 17.03
C SER A 120 12.25 14.22 16.02
N GLN A 121 11.48 15.26 16.38
CA GLN A 121 11.27 16.43 15.52
C GLN A 121 12.59 17.08 15.05
N LYS A 122 13.63 17.04 15.90
CA LYS A 122 14.96 17.57 15.57
C LYS A 122 15.65 16.72 14.51
N ASP A 123 15.45 15.41 14.53
CA ASP A 123 16.05 14.49 13.57
C ASP A 123 15.26 14.45 12.26
N GLN A 124 13.93 14.54 12.31
CA GLN A 124 13.10 14.73 11.11
C GLN A 124 13.56 15.94 10.29
N LYS A 125 13.85 17.08 10.94
CA LYS A 125 14.41 18.27 10.27
C LYS A 125 15.77 18.01 9.61
N LYS A 126 16.64 17.18 10.21
CA LYS A 126 17.93 16.80 9.60
C LYS A 126 17.71 15.88 8.39
N CYS A 127 16.75 14.98 8.46
CA CYS A 127 16.35 14.11 7.35
C CYS A 127 15.81 14.95 6.18
N GLN A 128 14.89 15.88 6.46
CA GLN A 128 14.38 16.82 5.45
C GLN A 128 15.51 17.66 4.85
N ALA A 129 16.44 18.17 5.65
CA ALA A 129 17.61 18.90 5.13
C ALA A 129 18.51 18.03 4.23
N LEU A 130 18.60 16.72 4.47
CA LEU A 130 19.34 15.82 3.57
C LEU A 130 18.63 15.58 2.23
N LEU A 131 17.30 15.60 2.22
CA LEU A 131 16.47 15.31 1.06
C LEU A 131 16.20 16.54 0.19
N SER A 132 16.08 17.71 0.81
CA SER A 132 15.50 18.90 0.16
C SER A 132 16.44 20.11 0.13
N ASP A 133 17.47 20.16 0.98
CA ASP A 133 18.33 21.34 1.10
C ASP A 133 19.64 21.18 0.30
N GLU A 134 19.66 21.79 -0.88
CA GLU A 134 20.84 21.84 -1.75
C GLU A 134 21.97 22.68 -1.14
N THR A 135 21.64 23.67 -0.31
CA THR A 135 22.58 24.61 0.31
C THR A 135 23.24 24.08 1.58
N LEU A 136 22.85 22.88 2.04
CA LEU A 136 23.41 22.26 3.23
C LEU A 136 24.94 22.10 3.13
N PRO A 137 25.72 22.64 4.09
CA PRO A 137 27.17 22.53 4.07
C PRO A 137 27.64 21.07 4.02
N ARG A 138 28.69 20.79 3.24
CA ARG A 138 29.24 19.43 3.03
C ARG A 138 29.55 18.68 4.33
N GLN A 139 30.08 19.38 5.35
CA GLN A 139 30.38 18.79 6.65
C GLN A 139 29.12 18.37 7.41
N SER A 140 28.08 19.20 7.40
CA SER A 140 26.77 18.91 7.99
C SER A 140 26.10 17.73 7.27
N ARG A 141 26.15 17.72 5.92
CA ARG A 141 25.63 16.62 5.10
C ARG A 141 26.31 15.29 5.43
N SER A 142 27.64 15.27 5.54
CA SER A 142 28.39 14.07 5.95
C SER A 142 28.04 13.62 7.37
N ARG A 143 27.97 14.54 8.32
CA ARG A 143 27.59 14.24 9.71
C ARG A 143 26.18 13.64 9.79
N TYR A 144 25.21 14.22 9.09
CA TYR A 144 23.83 13.73 9.11
C TYR A 144 23.73 12.35 8.44
N ARG A 145 24.40 12.14 7.30
CA ARG A 145 24.47 10.81 6.65
C ARG A 145 25.05 9.75 7.58
N ASN A 146 26.15 10.03 8.26
CA ASN A 146 26.77 9.08 9.20
C ASN A 146 25.88 8.81 10.42
N TYR A 147 25.18 9.82 10.91
CA TYR A 147 24.20 9.68 11.99
C TYR A 147 23.07 8.75 11.58
N PHE A 148 22.41 9.04 10.45
CA PHE A 148 21.31 8.23 9.96
C PHE A 148 21.77 6.84 9.55
N TYR A 149 22.93 6.66 8.95
CA TYR A 149 23.46 5.32 8.61
C TYR A 149 23.54 4.40 9.84
N LYS A 150 23.96 4.92 11.00
CA LYS A 150 23.96 4.14 12.25
C LYS A 150 22.54 3.82 12.72
N HIS A 151 21.65 4.81 12.72
CA HIS A 151 20.26 4.62 13.14
C HIS A 151 19.48 3.67 12.23
N PHE A 152 19.65 3.80 10.90
CA PHE A 152 19.11 2.88 9.90
C PHE A 152 19.63 1.46 10.12
N LYS A 153 20.95 1.29 10.31
CA LYS A 153 21.55 -0.03 10.55
C LYS A 153 21.04 -0.69 11.82
N THR A 154 20.71 0.08 12.86
CA THR A 154 20.10 -0.45 14.08
C THR A 154 18.63 -0.79 13.88
N PHE A 155 17.87 0.07 13.21
CA PHE A 155 16.44 -0.14 12.96
C PHE A 155 16.17 -1.37 12.10
N PHE A 156 16.86 -1.50 10.96
CA PHE A 156 16.71 -2.64 10.04
C PHE A 156 17.39 -3.93 10.52
N LYS A 157 18.17 -3.89 11.60
CA LYS A 157 18.64 -5.10 12.28
C LYS A 157 17.62 -5.68 13.28
N ASN A 158 16.64 -4.87 13.68
CA ASN A 158 15.64 -5.21 14.68
C ASN A 158 14.24 -5.44 14.06
N LEU A 159 14.14 -5.36 12.73
CA LEU A 159 13.01 -5.78 11.91
C LEU A 159 13.22 -7.24 11.49
#